data_AF-A0A8J6YSD2-F1
#
_entry.id   AF-A0A8J6YSD2-F1
#
_cell.length_a   1.000
_cell.length_b   1.000
_cell.length_c   1.000
_cell.angle_alpha   90.00
_cell.angle_beta   90.00
_cell.angle_gamma   90.00
#
_symmetry.space_group_name_H-M   'P 1'
#
loop_
_entity.id
_entity.type
_entity.pdbx_description
1 polymer ?
#
loop_
_entity_poly.entity_id
_entity_poly.type
_entity_poly.pdbx_seq_one_letter_code
_entity_poly.pdbx_strand_id
1 'polypeptide(L)' 'EVAQYVLKWTETQQFLQRLTDFLRFLLPHYKREGKGQLVVGIGCTGGKHRSVTIAEALKNAFEGEYPVRTMHRDMDKDN' A
#
# COMPACT_ATOMS: atom_id res chain seq x y z
N GLU A 1 4.12 14.32 9.12
CA GLU A 1 2.90 15.10 9.37
C GLU A 1 1.68 14.61 8.56
N VAL A 2 1.73 14.59 7.22
CA VAL A 2 0.60 14.14 6.37
C VAL A 2 0.16 12.69 6.66
N ALA A 3 1.10 11.76 6.82
CA ALA A 3 0.78 10.36 7.11
C ALA A 3 0.00 10.19 8.42
N GLN A 4 0.43 10.88 9.48
CA GLN A 4 -0.25 10.88 10.79
C GLN A 4 -1.66 11.49 10.68
N TYR A 5 -1.81 12.55 9.86
CA TYR A 5 -3.12 13.15 9.61
C TYR A 5 -4.08 12.20 8.88
N VAL A 6 -3.59 11.43 7.91
CA VAL A 6 -4.41 10.47 7.16
C VAL A 6 -4.80 9.28 8.04
N LEU A 7 -3.87 8.80 8.87
CA LEU A 7 -4.09 7.65 9.77
C LEU A 7 -4.91 7.98 11.02
N LYS A 8 -5.21 9.25 11.31
CA LYS A 8 -6.06 9.62 12.45
C LYS A 8 -7.53 9.21 12.29
N TRP A 9 -7.96 8.96 11.05
CA TRP A 9 -9.35 8.63 10.74
C TRP A 9 -9.58 7.13 10.85
N THR A 10 -10.60 6.75 11.62
CA THR A 10 -10.96 5.35 11.86
C THR A 10 -11.24 4.60 10.57
N GLU A 11 -11.88 5.24 9.59
CA GLU A 11 -12.21 4.67 8.28
C GLU A 11 -10.94 4.32 7.50
N THR A 12 -9.90 5.14 7.60
CA THR A 12 -8.63 4.88 6.93
C THR A 12 -7.92 3.68 7.57
N GLN A 13 -7.96 3.56 8.89
CA GLN A 13 -7.41 2.42 9.61
C GLN A 13 -8.17 1.13 9.26
N GLN A 14 -9.51 1.17 9.23
CA GLN A 14 -10.33 0.04 8.84
C GLN A 14 -10.08 -0.38 7.37
N PHE A 15 -9.96 0.60 6.47
CA PHE A 15 -9.61 0.34 5.08
C PHE A 15 -8.25 -0.37 4.97
N LEU A 16 -7.23 0.16 5.65
CA LEU A 16 -5.89 -0.41 5.64
C LEU A 16 -5.89 -1.84 6.21
N GLN A 17 -6.62 -2.08 7.30
CA GLN A 17 -6.74 -3.41 7.89
C GLN A 17 -7.35 -4.41 6.90
N ARG A 18 -8.51 -4.07 6.32
CA ARG A 18 -9.20 -4.94 5.35
C ARG A 18 -8.34 -5.22 4.11
N LEU A 19 -7.64 -4.20 3.61
CA LEU A 19 -6.75 -4.34 2.46
C LEU A 19 -5.56 -5.24 2.80
N THR A 20 -4.97 -5.07 3.97
CA THR A 20 -3.85 -5.91 4.44
C THR A 20 -4.28 -7.37 4.58
N ASP A 21 -5.44 -7.63 5.18
CA ASP A 21 -5.96 -8.99 5.35
C ASP A 21 -6.26 -9.65 4.00
N PHE A 22 -6.81 -8.89 3.05
CA PHE A 22 -7.05 -9.37 1.69
C PHE A 22 -5.74 -9.73 0.97
N LEU A 23 -4.71 -8.90 1.09
CA LEU A 23 -3.41 -9.19 0.49
C LEU A 23 -2.73 -10.39 1.15
N ARG A 24 -2.80 -10.53 2.48
CA ARG A 24 -2.29 -11.73 3.20
C ARG A 24 -2.96 -13.00 2.72
N PHE A 25 -4.27 -12.96 2.48
CA PHE A 25 -5.00 -14.09 1.90
C PHE A 25 -4.48 -14.43 0.49
N LEU A 26 -4.28 -13.42 -0.37
CA LEU A 26 -3.92 -13.63 -1.77
C LEU A 26 -2.46 -14.07 -2.00
N LEU A 27 -1.50 -13.51 -1.26
CA LEU A 27 -0.06 -13.68 -1.54
C LEU A 27 0.41 -15.16 -1.59
N PRO A 28 -0.04 -16.07 -0.68
CA PRO A 28 0.30 -17.50 -0.78
C PRO A 28 -0.21 -18.16 -2.06
N HIS A 29 -1.36 -17.73 -2.59
CA HIS A 29 -1.93 -18.27 -3.83
C HIS A 29 -1.14 -17.80 -5.05
N TYR A 30 -0.79 -16.52 -5.11
CA TYR A 30 0.08 -15.99 -6.17
C TYR A 30 1.44 -16.68 -6.22
N LYS A 31 2.03 -16.97 -5.05
CA LYS A 31 3.28 -17.72 -4.95
C LYS A 31 3.12 -19.15 -5.48
N ARG A 32 2.01 -19.83 -5.17
CA ARG A 32 1.73 -21.19 -5.63
C ARG A 32 1.51 -21.27 -7.14
N GLU A 33 0.89 -20.25 -7.74
CA GLU A 33 0.72 -20.14 -9.19
C GLU A 33 2.03 -19.80 -9.93
N GLY A 34 3.13 -19.55 -9.21
CA GLY A 34 4.42 -19.20 -9.81
C GLY A 34 4.49 -17.77 -10.32
N LYS A 35 3.61 -16.86 -9.86
CA LYS A 35 3.70 -15.44 -10.24
C LYS A 35 4.89 -14.79 -9.53
N GLY A 36 5.85 -14.30 -10.30
CA GLY A 36 7.06 -13.69 -9.76
C GLY A 36 6.87 -12.31 -9.11
N GLN A 37 5.74 -11.64 -9.39
CA GLN A 37 5.42 -10.33 -8.82
C GLN A 37 3.92 -10.08 -8.76
N LEU A 38 3.50 -9.29 -7.77
CA LEU A 38 2.17 -8.71 -7.65
C LEU A 38 2.33 -7.19 -7.58
N VAL A 39 1.65 -6.47 -8.47
CA VAL A 39 1.66 -5.00 -8.49
C VAL A 39 0.32 -4.48 -7.96
N VAL A 40 0.36 -3.66 -6.91
CA VAL A 40 -0.82 -3.05 -6.29
C VAL A 40 -0.78 -1.55 -6.51
N GLY A 41 -1.71 -1.03 -7.31
CA GLY A 41 -1.85 0.41 -7.56
C GLY A 41 -2.77 1.08 -6.55
N ILE A 42 -2.26 2.04 -5.77
CA ILE A 42 -3.07 2.85 -4.85
C ILE A 42 -3.12 4.29 -5.36
N GLY A 43 -4.32 4.74 -5.75
CA GLY A 43 -4.54 6.08 -6.28
C GLY A 43 -5.28 6.99 -5.31
N CYS A 44 -4.89 8.26 -5.27
CA CYS A 44 -5.72 9.34 -4.75
C CYS A 44 -5.73 10.48 -5.77
N THR A 45 -6.67 11.41 -5.69
CA THR A 45 -6.87 12.46 -6.71
C THR A 45 -5.57 13.16 -7.13
N GLY A 46 -4.74 13.56 -6.15
CA GLY A 46 -3.48 14.27 -6.42
C GLY A 46 -2.22 13.41 -6.32
N GLY A 47 -2.32 12.10 -6.08
CA GLY A 47 -1.18 11.17 -6.04
C GLY A 47 -0.14 11.36 -4.91
N LYS A 48 -0.19 12.45 -4.12
CA LYS A 48 0.90 12.87 -3.21
C LYS A 48 0.70 12.58 -1.72
N HIS A 49 -0.52 12.32 -1.26
CA HIS A 49 -0.81 12.26 0.19
C HIS A 49 -1.35 10.90 0.64
N ARG A 50 -2.60 10.58 0.29
CA ARG A 50 -3.30 9.37 0.74
C ARG A 50 -2.71 8.11 0.12
N SER A 51 -2.47 8.14 -1.20
CA SER A 51 -1.84 7.02 -1.93
C SER A 51 -0.48 6.67 -1.36
N VAL A 52 0.37 7.69 -1.16
CA VAL A 52 1.72 7.54 -0.58
C VAL A 52 1.66 6.93 0.82
N THR A 53 0.79 7.48 1.68
CA THR A 53 0.63 6.99 3.06
C THR A 53 0.21 5.53 3.11
N ILE A 54 -0.79 5.14 2.30
CA ILE A 54 -1.27 3.76 2.27
C ILE A 54 -0.20 2.81 1.70
N ALA A 55 0.50 3.22 0.64
CA ALA A 55 1.56 2.42 0.03
C ALA A 55 2.72 2.13 1.02
N GLU A 56 3.17 3.15 1.76
CA GLU A 56 4.22 2.95 2.79
C GLU A 56 3.70 2.12 3.97
N ALA A 57 2.44 2.29 4.38
CA ALA A 57 1.86 1.46 5.43
C ALA A 57 1.77 -0.03 5.03
N LEU A 58 1.41 -0.32 3.77
CA LEU A 58 1.42 -1.69 3.25
C LEU A 58 2.84 -2.25 3.17
N LYS A 59 3.83 -1.45 2.77
CA LYS A 59 5.23 -1.88 2.78
C LYS A 59 5.66 -2.34 4.17
N ASN A 60 5.42 -1.53 5.20
CA ASN A 60 5.75 -1.87 6.59
C ASN A 60 5.03 -3.13 7.06
N ALA A 61 3.80 -3.37 6.59
CA ALA A 61 3.02 -4.55 6.96
C ALA A 61 3.57 -5.86 6.36
N PHE A 62 4.30 -5.79 5.25
CA PHE A 62 4.72 -6.97 4.47
C PHE A 62 6.24 -7.12 4.30
N GLU A 63 7.06 -6.12 4.65
CA GLU A 63 8.52 -6.16 4.44
C GLU A 63 9.24 -7.29 5.20
N GLY A 64 8.64 -7.81 6.28
CA GLY A 64 9.13 -8.98 7.01
C GLY A 64 8.68 -10.34 6.42
N GLU A 65 7.67 -10.34 5.55
CA GLU A 65 7.07 -11.56 4.98
C GLU A 65 7.46 -11.76 3.49
N TYR A 66 7.62 -10.65 2.75
CA TYR A 66 7.88 -10.64 1.31
C TYR A 66 8.85 -9.51 0.92
N PRO A 67 9.60 -9.65 -0.19
CA PRO A 67 10.32 -8.54 -0.79
C PRO A 67 9.33 -7.51 -1.35
N VAL A 68 9.26 -6.32 -0.74
CA VAL A 68 8.35 -5.25 -1.15
C VAL A 68 9.13 -4.06 -1.70
N ARG A 69 8.63 -3.47 -2.80
CA ARG A 69 9.11 -2.19 -3.34
C ARG A 69 7.93 -1.25 -3.52
N THR A 70 8.09 0.01 -3.09
CA THR A 70 7.12 1.09 -3.33
C THR A 70 7.62 2.02 -4.44
N MET A 71 6.69 2.54 -5.24
CA MET A 71 6.96 3.55 -6.27
C MET A 71 5.84 4.58 -6.24
N HIS A 72 6.21 5.86 -6.08
CA HIS A 72 5.26 6.97 -5.96
C HIS A 72 5.28 7.82 -7.23
N ARG A 73 4.41 7.46 -8.19
CA ARG A 73 4.42 8.02 -9.56
C ARG A 73 4.34 9.54 -9.66
N ASP A 74 3.54 10.16 -8.80
CA ASP A 74 3.21 11.59 -8.90
C ASP A 74 3.87 12.42 -7.79
N MET A 75 4.77 11.82 -6.98
CA MET A 75 5.49 12.56 -5.92
C MET A 75 6.43 13.61 -6.50
N ASP A 76 7.12 13.30 -7.60
CA ASP A 76 8.11 14.19 -8.20
C ASP A 76 7.53 15.09 -9.31
N LYS A 77 6.20 15.05 -9.52
CA LYS A 77 5.52 15.94 -10.46
C LYS A 77 5.16 17.23 -9.75
N ASP A 78 6.14 18.10 -9.57
CA ASP A 78 5.91 19.52 -9.34
C ASP A 78 6.06 20.24 -10.69
N ASN A 79 4.97 20.83 -11.16
CA ASN A 79 4.97 21.85 -12.21
C ASN A 79 4.87 23.21 -11.52
#